data_AF-A0A2A3MPM2-F1
#
_entry.id   AF-A0A2A3MPM2-F1
#
_cell.length_a   1.000
_cell.length_b   1.000
_cell.length_c   1.000
_cell.angle_alpha   90.00
_cell.angle_beta   90.00
_cell.angle_gamma   90.00
#
_symmetry.space_group_name_H-M   'P 1'
#
loop_
_entity.id
_entity.type
_entity.pdbx_description
1 polymer ?
#
loop_
_entity_poly.entity_id
_entity_poly.type
_entity_poly.pdbx_seq_one_letter_code
_entity_poly.pdbx_strand_id
1 'polypeptide(L)' 'MEEKRKGQEPEADQRPAATGGLYEQAAPTSNDPPSKKERTMIATARARADRDRAELRATGHGDHQGKEGF' A
#
# COMPACT_ATOMS: atom_id res chain seq x y z
N MET A 1 -2.33 -31.45 -27.96
CA MET A 1 -2.10 -31.71 -26.53
C MET A 1 -0.76 -31.06 -26.21
N GLU A 2 -0.76 -29.94 -25.49
CA GLU A 2 0.49 -29.25 -25.15
C GLU A 2 1.16 -29.95 -23.96
N GLU A 3 2.42 -30.31 -24.17
CA GLU A 3 3.26 -31.02 -23.23
C GLU A 3 3.73 -30.05 -22.12
N LYS A 4 3.45 -30.37 -20.85
CA LYS A 4 3.83 -29.53 -19.71
C LYS A 4 5.36 -29.52 -19.58
N ARG A 5 5.98 -28.34 -19.74
CA ARG A 5 7.42 -28.13 -19.52
C ARG A 5 7.79 -28.54 -18.09
N LYS A 6 8.64 -29.57 -17.97
CA LYS A 6 9.15 -30.08 -16.69
C LYS A 6 10.10 -29.05 -16.08
N GLY A 7 9.80 -28.57 -14.87
CA GLY A 7 10.67 -27.65 -14.11
C GLY A 7 9.99 -26.40 -13.53
N GLN A 8 8.69 -26.19 -13.74
CA GLN A 8 7.91 -25.16 -13.04
C GLN A 8 7.03 -25.79 -11.96
N GLU A 9 7.64 -26.41 -10.96
CA GLU A 9 6.98 -26.42 -9.66
C GLU A 9 7.43 -25.13 -8.97
N PRO A 10 6.52 -24.19 -8.63
CA PRO A 10 6.88 -23.20 -7.64
C PRO A 10 7.11 -24.01 -6.36
N GLU A 11 8.36 -24.18 -5.93
CA GLU A 11 8.61 -24.50 -4.54
C GLU A 11 7.79 -23.49 -3.76
N ALA A 12 6.77 -23.98 -3.05
CA ALA A 12 6.04 -23.17 -2.11
C ALA A 12 7.11 -22.64 -1.17
N ASP A 13 7.43 -21.36 -1.31
CA ASP A 13 8.43 -20.68 -0.54
C ASP A 13 7.93 -20.72 0.91
N GLN A 14 8.36 -21.77 1.63
CA GLN A 14 7.99 -22.07 3.02
C GLN A 14 8.66 -21.08 3.98
N ARG A 15 8.83 -19.81 3.56
CA ARG A 15 9.22 -18.76 4.48
C ARG A 15 8.07 -18.62 5.47
N PRO A 16 8.29 -18.92 6.77
CA PRO A 16 7.29 -18.66 7.78
C PRO A 16 6.90 -17.19 7.67
N ALA A 17 5.59 -16.90 7.74
CA ALA A 17 5.08 -15.54 7.72
C ALA A 17 5.84 -14.73 8.77
N ALA A 18 6.79 -13.91 8.32
CA ALA A 18 7.67 -13.18 9.21
C ALA A 18 6.79 -12.27 10.06
N THR A 19 6.77 -12.51 11.36
CA THR A 19 6.24 -11.57 12.36
C THR A 19 7.17 -10.37 12.40
N GLY A 20 7.07 -9.49 11.40
CA GLY A 20 7.89 -8.31 11.18
C GLY A 20 9.38 -8.60 11.00
N GLY A 21 9.97 -8.09 9.92
CA GLY A 21 11.42 -8.20 9.73
C GLY A 21 12.20 -7.54 10.89
N LEU A 22 13.48 -7.89 11.08
CA LEU A 22 14.39 -7.20 12.01
C LEU A 22 14.35 -5.66 11.86
N TYR A 23 14.06 -5.18 10.65
CA TYR A 23 13.84 -3.77 10.33
C TYR A 23 12.62 -3.16 11.05
N GLU A 24 11.53 -3.90 11.21
CA GLU A 24 10.32 -3.45 11.92
C GLU A 24 10.52 -3.42 13.44
N GLN A 25 11.33 -4.34 13.99
CA GLN A 25 11.69 -4.34 15.41
C GLN A 25 12.67 -3.22 15.80
N ALA A 26 13.48 -2.75 14.85
CA ALA A 26 14.46 -1.69 15.09
C ALA A 26 13.89 -0.27 14.92
N ALA A 27 12.68 -0.14 14.38
CA ALA A 27 12.04 1.16 14.25
C ALA A 27 11.57 1.66 15.63
N PRO A 28 11.95 2.87 16.07
CA PRO A 28 11.40 3.44 17.28
C PRO A 28 9.89 3.63 17.10
N THR A 29 9.11 2.79 17.77
CA THR A 29 7.65 2.91 17.80
C THR A 29 7.28 3.98 18.83
N SER A 30 7.00 5.21 18.38
CA SER A 30 6.31 6.17 19.24
C SER A 30 4.83 5.86 19.20
N ASN A 31 4.29 5.47 20.36
CA ASN A 31 2.84 5.36 20.59
C ASN A 31 2.25 6.66 21.14
N ASP A 32 3.03 7.75 21.16
CA ASP A 32 2.59 9.00 21.73
C ASP A 32 1.51 9.62 20.83
N PRO A 33 0.40 10.10 21.41
CA PRO A 33 -0.60 10.79 20.63
C PRO A 33 0.02 12.07 20.02
N PRO A 34 -0.26 12.38 18.75
CA PRO A 34 0.29 13.56 18.10
C PRO A 34 -0.09 14.82 18.87
N SER A 35 0.84 15.75 19.03
CA SER A 35 0.64 17.05 19.65
C SER A 35 -0.41 17.89 18.90
N LYS A 36 -0.90 18.97 19.52
CA LYS A 36 -1.86 19.89 18.88
C LYS A 36 -1.35 20.42 17.53
N LYS A 37 -0.05 20.76 17.46
CA LYS A 37 0.58 21.26 16.23
C LYS A 37 0.58 20.18 15.14
N GLU A 38 0.95 18.96 15.48
CA GLU A 38 0.99 17.83 14.54
C GLU A 38 -0.40 17.47 14.05
N ARG A 39 -1.41 17.45 14.93
CA ARG A 39 -2.81 17.23 14.54
C ARG A 39 -3.28 18.26 13.51
N THR A 40 -2.94 19.54 13.70
CA THR A 40 -3.26 20.58 12.72
C THR A 40 -2.56 20.34 11.39
N MET A 41 -1.27 19.99 11.39
CA MET A 41 -0.53 19.69 10.15
C MET A 41 -1.14 18.50 9.40
N ILE A 42 -1.49 17.44 10.12
CA ILE A 42 -2.16 16.25 9.55
C ILE A 42 -3.51 16.62 8.94
N ALA A 43 -4.32 17.41 9.66
CA ALA A 43 -5.63 17.83 9.16
C ALA A 43 -5.51 18.67 7.88
N THR A 44 -4.57 19.62 7.83
CA THR A 44 -4.31 20.42 6.63
C THR A 44 -3.83 19.57 5.46
N ALA A 45 -2.93 18.61 5.71
CA ALA A 45 -2.44 17.70 4.67
C ALA A 45 -3.56 16.83 4.11
N ARG A 46 -4.45 16.30 4.96
CA ARG A 46 -5.63 15.52 4.54
C ARG A 46 -6.57 16.35 3.67
N ALA A 47 -6.90 17.57 4.09
CA ALA A 47 -7.77 18.45 3.33
C ALA A 47 -7.22 18.78 1.93
N ARG A 48 -5.89 18.91 1.81
CA ARG A 48 -5.23 19.07 0.50
C ARG A 48 -5.34 17.80 -0.34
N ALA A 49 -4.99 16.64 0.22
CA ALA A 49 -5.07 15.37 -0.49
C ALA A 49 -6.50 15.04 -0.95
N ASP A 50 -7.51 15.38 -0.16
CA ASP A 50 -8.92 15.19 -0.53
C ASP A 50 -9.32 16.09 -1.72
N ARG A 51 -8.84 17.33 -1.76
CA ARG A 51 -9.04 18.23 -2.91
C ARG A 51 -8.35 17.68 -4.15
N ASP A 52 -7.08 17.33 -4.03
CA ASP A 52 -6.28 16.80 -5.13
C ASP A 52 -6.94 15.51 -5.68
N ARG A 53 -7.44 14.64 -4.80
CA ARG A 53 -8.20 13.44 -5.18
C ARG A 53 -9.52 13.77 -5.89
N ALA A 54 -10.25 14.79 -5.44
CA ALA A 54 -11.48 15.22 -6.08
C ALA A 54 -11.22 15.78 -7.48
N GLU A 55 -10.15 16.56 -7.66
CA GLU A 55 -9.71 17.09 -8.96
C GLU A 55 -9.29 15.97 -9.92
N LEU A 56 -8.53 14.99 -9.44
CA LEU A 56 -8.17 13.80 -10.22
C LEU A 56 -9.41 13.01 -10.64
N ARG A 57 -10.37 12.81 -9.72
CA ARG A 57 -11.63 12.16 -10.06
C ARG A 57 -12.43 12.94 -11.10
N ALA A 58 -12.47 14.28 -11.00
CA ALA A 58 -13.17 15.14 -11.95
C ALA A 58 -12.55 15.09 -13.36
N THR A 59 -11.23 14.87 -13.46
CA THR A 59 -10.52 14.70 -14.74
C THR A 59 -10.52 13.26 -15.25
N GLY A 60 -11.34 12.37 -14.67
CA GLY A 60 -11.47 10.97 -15.05
C GLY A 60 -10.36 10.06 -14.54
N HIS A 61 -9.39 10.59 -13.80
CA HIS A 61 -8.33 9.81 -13.16
C HIS A 61 -8.86 9.20 -11.85
N GLY A 62 -9.45 8.00 -11.94
CA GLY A 62 -9.91 7.25 -10.76
C GLY A 62 -11.15 6.37 -10.99
N ASP A 63 -11.83 6.52 -12.12
CA ASP A 63 -12.96 5.64 -12.52
C ASP A 63 -12.51 4.42 -13.33
N HIS A 64 -11.20 4.17 -13.43
CA HIS A 64 -10.66 2.93 -13.99
C HIS A 64 -10.96 1.77 -13.02
N GLN A 65 -12.18 1.25 -13.08
CA GLN A 65 -12.50 -0.10 -12.66
C GLN A 65 -11.67 -1.00 -13.56
N GLY A 66 -10.48 -1.43 -13.09
CA GLY A 66 -9.57 -2.29 -13.85
C GLY A 66 -10.29 -3.51 -14.41
N LYS A 67 -10.72 -3.41 -15.67
CA LYS A 67 -11.20 -4.53 -16.48
C LYS A 67 -10.26 -4.86 -17.62
N GLU A 68 -9.15 -4.13 -17.75
CA GLU A 68 -8.11 -4.44 -18.72
C GLU A 68 -7.01 -5.23 -18.03
N GLY A 69 -7.30 -6.50 -17.79
CA GLY A 69 -6.30 -7.54 -17.87
C GLY A 69 -6.39 -8.13 -19.27
N PHE A 70 -5.38 -7.90 -20.10
CA PHE A 70 -4.97 -8.77 -21.20
C PHE A 70 -3.51 -8.49 -21.56
#